data_AF-A0A7X9Q1N9-F1
#
_entry.id   AF-A0A7X9Q1N9-F1
#
_cell.length_a   1.000
_cell.length_b   1.000
_cell.length_c   1.000
_cell.angle_alpha   90.00
_cell.angle_beta   90.00
_cell.angle_gamma   90.00
#
_symmetry.space_group_name_H-M   'P 1'
#
loop_
_entity.id
_entity.type
_entity.pdbx_description
1 polymer ?
#
loop_
_entity_poly.entity_id
_entity_poly.type
_entity_poly.pdbx_seq_one_letter_code
_entity_poly.pdbx_strand_id
1 'polypeptide(L)'
;ATGWKMNGGLRLACNEERWTEVKRQATTAKSFGLEMPLLTPKEAQHLWPLMEIDDVVGAAFLPTDGQANPSDITMALARGARMHGATICEDTEVLRIEVEAGVIKAVVTVAPDGSEGRIECEKVVVCGGQWTRALCATVGVNVPLVPVEHQYVITEQFTPEVPRNLPTLRDPDRLTYYKEEVGGLVMGGYEPNPIPWAVAGIPRPFQFQLLESDFDHFAPIMELAIGRVPELANTGIRTLINGPESFTPDGNFILGEAPELKNFYVGAGFNAFGIAAGGGAGQALAEWVHDGQPPYDLWVVDIRRFGRPHTDTEWVRTRTLEAYGKHYTMAWPFEEHHSGRPARTSPLYDRLLARGAVFGEKLGWERPNWFASAALGEADHDVYTYERQNWFAAVGREHAACRDAAVLIDQTSFAKFALKGPDALTALDWICSNNVRRPVGSLTYTQMLNDQGGIEADLTVARVADDEFYIVTGTGFASHDFDWIRRNIPSGANAQLFDVTSAYSVLTLMGPASRSILSTVTAADLSNEAFPFGTFQT
;
A
#
# COMPACT_ATOMS: atom_id res chain seq x y z
N ALA A 1 -7.49 5.32 32.12
CA ALA A 1 -6.37 4.41 31.78
C ALA A 1 -6.63 3.87 30.39
N THR A 2 -5.61 3.53 29.60
CA THR A 2 -5.76 3.11 28.19
C THR A 2 -6.04 1.62 28.02
N GLY A 3 -6.12 0.86 29.11
CA GLY A 3 -6.24 -0.60 29.07
C GLY A 3 -5.01 -1.32 28.48
N TRP A 4 -3.91 -0.60 28.24
CA TRP A 4 -2.66 -1.16 27.70
C TRP A 4 -1.99 -2.11 28.68
N LYS A 5 -1.71 -3.33 28.21
CA LYS A 5 -0.88 -4.33 28.87
C LYS A 5 0.30 -4.61 27.95
N MET A 6 1.51 -4.28 28.40
CA MET A 6 2.77 -4.56 27.71
C MET A 6 3.28 -5.95 28.11
N ASN A 7 2.57 -6.99 27.66
CA ASN A 7 2.85 -8.39 27.94
C ASN A 7 3.68 -9.06 26.82
N GLY A 8 4.05 -8.31 25.78
CA GLY A 8 4.84 -8.76 24.65
C GLY A 8 4.02 -9.37 23.51
N GLY A 9 4.70 -9.63 22.39
CA GLY A 9 4.16 -10.28 21.20
C GLY A 9 5.08 -11.39 20.73
N LEU A 10 4.53 -12.57 20.46
CA LEU A 10 5.24 -13.76 20.02
C LEU A 10 4.78 -14.12 18.60
N ARG A 11 5.72 -14.20 17.66
CA ARG A 11 5.46 -14.62 16.27
C ARG A 11 6.18 -15.93 15.99
N LEU A 12 5.44 -16.96 15.60
CA LEU A 12 5.99 -18.29 15.32
C LEU A 12 6.48 -18.43 13.88
N ALA A 13 7.37 -19.40 13.69
CA ALA A 13 7.73 -19.97 12.41
C ALA A 13 7.66 -21.50 12.48
N CYS A 14 6.84 -22.10 11.62
CA CYS A 14 6.57 -23.55 11.58
C CYS A 14 7.24 -24.24 10.38
N ASN A 15 8.05 -23.50 9.62
CA ASN A 15 8.92 -24.02 8.57
C ASN A 15 10.17 -23.13 8.42
N GLU A 16 11.18 -23.63 7.70
CA GLU A 16 12.48 -22.96 7.56
C GLU A 16 12.42 -21.67 6.73
N GLU A 17 11.53 -21.60 5.74
CA GLU A 17 11.37 -20.38 4.94
C GLU A 17 10.73 -19.27 5.76
N ARG A 18 9.69 -19.59 6.56
CA ARG A 18 9.12 -18.68 7.55
C ARG A 18 10.15 -18.27 8.58
N TRP A 19 11.02 -19.18 9.00
CA TRP A 19 12.07 -18.84 9.94
C TRP A 19 13.07 -17.83 9.36
N THR A 20 13.35 -17.94 8.07
CA THR A 20 14.14 -16.94 7.33
C THR A 20 13.43 -15.59 7.27
N GLU A 21 12.13 -15.57 6.99
CA GLU A 21 11.30 -14.34 7.06
C GLU A 21 11.41 -13.68 8.44
N VAL A 22 11.18 -14.44 9.52
CA VAL A 22 11.18 -13.94 10.90
C VAL A 22 12.55 -13.39 11.31
N LYS A 23 13.65 -14.04 10.92
CA LYS A 23 15.02 -13.53 11.13
C LYS A 23 15.26 -12.18 10.43
N ARG A 24 14.72 -12.02 9.22
CA ARG A 24 14.78 -10.74 8.49
C ARG A 24 13.97 -9.68 9.22
N GLN A 25 12.77 -10.00 9.69
CA GLN A 25 11.94 -9.09 10.50
C GLN A 25 12.66 -8.65 11.78
N ALA A 26 13.32 -9.56 12.50
CA ALA A 26 14.11 -9.20 13.68
C ALA A 26 15.30 -8.26 13.35
N THR A 27 15.92 -8.43 12.18
CA THR A 27 16.97 -7.52 11.68
C THR A 27 16.39 -6.14 11.38
N THR A 28 15.22 -6.07 10.75
CA THR A 28 14.50 -4.81 10.51
C THR A 28 14.10 -4.14 11.82
N ALA A 29 13.50 -4.86 12.77
CA ALA A 29 13.14 -4.34 14.09
C ALA A 29 14.34 -3.70 14.79
N LYS A 30 15.50 -4.36 14.76
CA LYS A 30 16.75 -3.84 15.33
C LYS A 30 17.18 -2.51 14.69
N SER A 31 16.99 -2.33 13.38
CA SER A 31 17.28 -1.05 12.70
C SER A 31 16.39 0.11 13.16
N PHE A 32 15.21 -0.19 13.72
CA PHE A 32 14.31 0.78 14.36
C PHE A 32 14.49 0.85 15.89
N GLY A 33 15.52 0.22 16.45
CA GLY A 33 15.80 0.23 17.89
C GLY A 33 14.86 -0.67 18.70
N LEU A 34 14.16 -1.61 18.07
CA LEU A 34 13.31 -2.59 18.72
C LEU A 34 14.07 -3.91 18.90
N GLU A 35 14.23 -4.33 20.16
CA GLU A 35 14.84 -5.62 20.49
C GLU A 35 13.82 -6.75 20.33
N MET A 36 14.04 -7.61 19.33
CA MET A 36 13.17 -8.73 19.00
C MET A 36 13.93 -10.07 19.13
N PRO A 37 14.14 -10.59 20.36
CA PRO A 37 14.82 -11.85 20.58
C PRO A 37 14.27 -13.02 19.76
N LEU A 38 15.18 -13.76 19.14
CA LEU A 38 14.89 -15.04 18.49
C LEU A 38 14.96 -16.16 19.52
N LEU A 39 13.90 -16.97 19.57
CA LEU A 39 13.70 -18.02 20.57
C LEU A 39 13.64 -19.40 19.91
N THR A 40 14.14 -20.40 20.63
CA THR A 40 13.87 -21.80 20.35
C THR A 40 12.39 -22.13 20.63
N PRO A 41 11.85 -23.23 20.07
CA PRO A 41 10.48 -23.66 20.34
C PRO A 41 10.19 -23.84 21.83
N LYS A 42 11.15 -24.36 22.61
CA LYS A 42 10.99 -24.58 24.06
C LYS A 42 11.02 -23.28 24.86
N GLU A 43 11.85 -22.31 24.48
CA GLU A 43 11.83 -20.97 25.09
C GLU A 43 10.51 -20.25 24.79
N ALA A 44 10.01 -20.36 23.56
CA ALA A 44 8.71 -19.83 23.18
C ALA A 44 7.58 -20.49 23.99
N GLN A 45 7.59 -21.81 24.15
CA GLN A 45 6.60 -22.56 24.96
C GLN A 45 6.67 -22.19 26.44
N HIS A 46 7.84 -21.82 26.97
CA HIS A 46 7.96 -21.31 28.33
C HIS A 46 7.18 -19.99 28.52
N LEU A 47 7.20 -19.11 27.52
CA LEU A 47 6.38 -17.89 27.50
C LEU A 47 4.90 -18.17 27.22
N TRP A 48 4.62 -19.23 26.46
CA TRP A 48 3.27 -19.61 26.04
C TRP A 48 2.95 -21.10 26.35
N PRO A 49 2.68 -21.47 27.61
CA PRO A 49 2.60 -22.88 28.01
C PRO A 49 1.44 -23.68 27.39
N LEU A 50 0.43 -22.98 26.87
CA LEU A 50 -0.78 -23.59 26.29
C LEU A 50 -0.59 -24.08 24.86
N MET A 51 0.53 -23.73 24.21
CA MET A 51 0.74 -24.08 22.82
C MET A 51 1.49 -25.40 22.67
N GLU A 52 1.07 -26.19 21.70
CA GLU A 52 1.89 -27.25 21.13
C GLU A 52 3.02 -26.63 20.32
N ILE A 53 4.14 -27.35 20.16
CA ILE A 53 5.32 -26.85 19.44
C ILE A 53 5.98 -27.88 18.52
N ASP A 54 5.33 -29.02 18.28
CA ASP A 54 5.91 -30.12 17.51
C ASP A 54 6.32 -29.72 16.08
N ASP A 55 5.61 -28.76 15.49
CA ASP A 55 5.84 -28.19 14.17
C ASP A 55 6.62 -26.86 14.18
N VAL A 56 6.97 -26.31 15.36
CA VAL A 56 7.61 -25.00 15.47
C VAL A 56 9.11 -25.14 15.26
N VAL A 57 9.65 -24.39 14.29
CA VAL A 57 11.09 -24.29 14.02
C VAL A 57 11.74 -23.24 14.93
N GLY A 58 11.05 -22.12 15.17
CA GLY A 58 11.50 -21.04 16.03
C GLY A 58 10.43 -19.98 16.24
N ALA A 59 10.75 -18.98 17.07
CA ALA A 59 9.87 -17.85 17.28
C ALA A 59 10.67 -16.55 17.44
N ALA A 60 9.99 -15.43 17.29
CA ALA A 60 10.51 -14.13 17.66
C ALA A 60 9.59 -13.46 18.68
N PHE A 61 10.17 -12.89 19.72
CA PHE A 61 9.45 -12.23 20.80
C PHE A 61 9.78 -10.73 20.78
N LEU A 62 8.77 -9.88 20.85
CA LEU A 62 8.91 -8.43 20.98
C LEU A 62 8.34 -8.01 22.35
N PRO A 63 9.19 -7.69 23.36
CA PRO A 63 8.72 -7.43 24.73
C PRO A 63 7.87 -6.16 24.86
N THR A 64 8.03 -5.21 23.94
CA THR A 64 7.33 -3.92 23.95
C THR A 64 5.93 -3.98 23.36
N ASP A 65 5.56 -5.11 22.75
CA ASP A 65 4.22 -5.34 22.24
C ASP A 65 3.24 -5.70 23.36
N GLY A 66 1.98 -5.89 22.98
CA GLY A 66 0.97 -6.40 23.90
C GLY A 66 -0.44 -6.17 23.39
N GLN A 67 -1.35 -5.87 24.32
CA GLN A 67 -2.77 -5.70 24.04
C GLN A 67 -3.35 -4.46 24.71
N ALA A 68 -4.38 -3.90 24.11
CA ALA A 68 -5.17 -2.83 24.70
C ALA A 68 -6.67 -3.07 24.52
N ASN A 69 -7.46 -2.31 25.28
CA ASN A 69 -8.88 -2.15 25.06
C ASN A 69 -9.10 -0.97 24.08
N PRO A 70 -9.67 -1.22 22.89
CA PRO A 70 -9.91 -0.17 21.89
C PRO A 70 -10.76 1.00 22.39
N SER A 71 -11.82 0.71 23.15
CA SER A 71 -12.71 1.73 23.70
C SER A 71 -11.99 2.63 24.71
N ASP A 72 -11.16 2.05 25.58
CA ASP A 72 -10.39 2.81 26.57
C ASP A 72 -9.34 3.72 25.91
N ILE A 73 -8.66 3.24 24.86
CA ILE A 73 -7.73 4.06 24.07
C ILE A 73 -8.48 5.24 23.46
N THR A 74 -9.59 4.98 22.75
CA THR A 74 -10.38 6.02 22.08
C THR A 74 -10.86 7.07 23.08
N MET A 75 -11.41 6.65 24.22
CA MET A 75 -11.88 7.58 25.25
C MET A 75 -10.76 8.35 25.92
N ALA A 76 -9.58 7.75 26.11
CA ALA A 76 -8.40 8.45 26.62
C ALA A 76 -7.91 9.52 25.64
N LEU A 77 -7.83 9.21 24.35
CA LEU A 77 -7.47 10.16 23.30
C LEU A 77 -8.50 11.29 23.17
N ALA A 78 -9.78 10.97 23.18
CA ALA A 78 -10.87 11.96 23.13
C ALA A 78 -10.84 12.92 24.33
N ARG A 79 -10.56 12.40 25.53
CA ARG A 79 -10.36 13.23 26.73
C ARG A 79 -9.15 14.15 26.56
N GLY A 80 -8.02 13.62 26.08
CA GLY A 80 -6.82 14.41 25.79
C GLY A 80 -7.12 15.55 24.80
N ALA A 81 -7.78 15.23 23.69
CA ALA A 81 -8.16 16.21 22.68
C ALA A 81 -9.04 17.34 23.26
N ARG A 82 -10.07 17.00 24.05
CA ARG A 82 -10.92 17.99 24.74
C ARG A 82 -10.14 18.87 25.72
N MET A 83 -9.20 18.28 26.48
CA MET A 83 -8.33 19.03 27.39
C MET A 83 -7.42 20.04 26.67
N HIS A 84 -7.13 19.81 25.39
CA HIS A 84 -6.35 20.70 24.53
C HIS A 84 -7.23 21.56 23.59
N GLY A 85 -8.53 21.64 23.85
CA GLY A 85 -9.43 22.58 23.17
C GLY A 85 -10.15 22.04 21.94
N ALA A 86 -10.03 20.74 21.62
CA ALA A 86 -10.80 20.15 20.54
C ALA A 86 -12.28 19.99 20.93
N THR A 87 -13.19 20.33 20.01
CA THR A 87 -14.62 20.04 20.13
C THR A 87 -14.91 18.69 19.50
N ILE A 88 -15.63 17.83 20.22
CA ILE A 88 -16.08 16.51 19.72
C ILE A 88 -17.60 16.53 19.69
N CYS A 89 -18.17 16.46 18.48
CA CYS A 89 -19.60 16.40 18.23
C CYS A 89 -20.00 14.98 17.84
N GLU A 90 -20.63 14.26 18.76
CA GLU A 90 -21.24 12.95 18.50
C GLU A 90 -22.65 13.15 17.92
N ASP A 91 -23.25 12.10 17.36
CA ASP A 91 -24.57 12.17 16.71
C ASP A 91 -24.69 13.30 15.66
N THR A 92 -23.58 13.62 15.00
CA THR A 92 -23.46 14.72 14.03
C THR A 92 -22.95 14.12 12.73
N GLU A 93 -23.86 13.58 11.91
CA GLU A 93 -23.49 12.92 10.66
C GLU A 93 -23.06 13.95 9.62
N VAL A 94 -21.94 13.71 8.93
CA VAL A 94 -21.55 14.52 7.76
C VAL A 94 -22.36 14.11 6.53
N LEU A 95 -23.19 15.02 6.03
CA LEU A 95 -23.96 14.81 4.80
C LEU A 95 -23.15 15.09 3.54
N ARG A 96 -22.40 16.21 3.55
CA ARG A 96 -21.61 16.67 2.40
C ARG A 96 -20.50 17.61 2.85
N ILE A 97 -19.50 17.75 1.99
CA ILE A 97 -18.44 18.75 2.11
C ILE A 97 -18.68 19.80 1.01
N GLU A 98 -18.78 21.07 1.41
CA GLU A 98 -18.97 22.19 0.49
C GLU A 98 -17.62 22.60 -0.11
N VAL A 99 -17.51 22.50 -1.44
CA VAL A 99 -16.34 22.89 -2.22
C VAL A 99 -16.77 23.90 -3.26
N GLU A 100 -16.14 25.07 -3.26
CA GLU A 100 -16.39 26.14 -4.23
C GLU A 100 -15.11 26.48 -4.97
N ALA A 101 -15.13 26.42 -6.30
CA ALA A 101 -13.97 26.67 -7.17
C ALA A 101 -12.71 25.87 -6.74
N GLY A 102 -12.90 24.62 -6.29
CA GLY A 102 -11.81 23.75 -5.84
C GLY A 102 -11.28 24.05 -4.44
N VAL A 103 -11.99 24.88 -3.65
CA VAL A 103 -11.60 25.25 -2.28
C VAL A 103 -12.67 24.77 -1.30
N ILE A 104 -12.25 24.06 -0.24
CA ILE A 104 -13.12 23.65 0.85
C ILE A 104 -13.67 24.87 1.58
N LYS A 105 -14.97 24.91 1.83
CA LYS A 105 -15.66 26.00 2.55
C LYS A 105 -16.24 25.56 3.88
N ALA A 106 -16.87 24.39 3.91
CA ALA A 106 -17.55 23.90 5.10
C ALA A 106 -17.81 22.39 5.02
N VAL A 107 -18.13 21.81 6.17
CA VAL A 107 -18.78 20.51 6.30
C VAL A 107 -20.22 20.75 6.71
N VAL A 108 -21.17 20.12 6.00
CA VAL A 108 -22.58 20.18 6.34
C VAL A 108 -22.97 18.88 7.03
N THR A 109 -23.62 19.03 8.18
CA THR A 109 -23.93 17.95 9.09
C THR A 109 -25.43 17.84 9.31
N VAL A 110 -25.88 16.71 9.83
CA VAL A 110 -27.26 16.51 10.29
C VAL A 110 -27.27 15.87 11.68
N ALA A 111 -28.14 16.37 12.54
CA ALA A 111 -28.40 15.81 13.87
C ALA A 111 -29.55 14.77 13.82
N PRO A 112 -29.78 13.96 14.88
CA PRO A 112 -30.80 12.91 14.86
C PRO A 112 -32.24 13.42 14.71
N ASP A 113 -32.49 14.70 15.02
CA ASP A 113 -33.78 15.37 14.82
C ASP A 113 -34.00 15.89 13.39
N GLY A 114 -33.02 15.66 12.50
CA GLY A 114 -33.04 16.08 11.10
C GLY A 114 -32.59 17.52 10.85
N SER A 115 -32.15 18.25 11.89
CA SER A 115 -31.63 19.61 11.71
C SER A 115 -30.26 19.61 11.02
N GLU A 116 -30.11 20.45 9.98
CA GLU A 116 -28.83 20.66 9.32
C GLU A 116 -27.96 21.67 10.08
N GLY A 117 -26.68 21.34 10.24
CA GLY A 117 -25.63 22.22 10.75
C GLY A 117 -24.60 22.51 9.67
N ARG A 118 -23.88 23.62 9.81
CA ARG A 118 -22.80 24.00 8.89
C ARG A 118 -21.57 24.44 9.69
N ILE A 119 -20.45 23.76 9.45
CA ILE A 119 -19.17 24.00 10.13
C ILE A 119 -18.19 24.52 9.08
N GLU A 120 -17.84 25.81 9.15
CA GLU A 120 -16.85 26.41 8.25
C GLU A 120 -15.44 25.90 8.57
N CYS A 121 -14.69 25.52 7.54
CA CYS A 121 -13.35 24.99 7.69
C CYS A 121 -12.53 25.13 6.40
N GLU A 122 -11.21 25.26 6.53
CA GLU A 122 -10.28 25.35 5.40
C GLU A 122 -9.61 24.01 5.08
N LYS A 123 -9.57 23.09 6.06
CA LYS A 123 -8.99 21.75 5.99
C LYS A 123 -9.99 20.72 6.49
N VAL A 124 -10.04 19.57 5.83
CA VAL A 124 -10.85 18.41 6.24
C VAL A 124 -9.93 17.20 6.33
N VAL A 125 -10.07 16.42 7.42
CA VAL A 125 -9.38 15.15 7.61
C VAL A 125 -10.44 14.05 7.73
N VAL A 126 -10.51 13.15 6.76
CA VAL A 126 -11.50 12.06 6.75
C VAL A 126 -10.89 10.79 7.34
N CYS A 127 -11.33 10.45 8.56
CA CYS A 127 -11.00 9.22 9.27
C CYS A 127 -12.26 8.33 9.45
N GLY A 128 -13.12 8.30 8.44
CA GLY A 128 -14.46 7.70 8.51
C GLY A 128 -14.50 6.19 8.33
N GLY A 129 -13.42 5.45 8.64
CA GLY A 129 -13.37 3.99 8.48
C GLY A 129 -13.91 3.50 7.12
N GLN A 130 -14.84 2.56 7.15
CA GLN A 130 -15.47 1.98 5.95
C GLN A 130 -16.32 2.95 5.14
N TRP A 131 -16.79 4.04 5.74
CA TRP A 131 -17.58 5.06 5.06
C TRP A 131 -16.72 6.03 4.22
N THR A 132 -15.40 6.02 4.43
CA THR A 132 -14.46 6.97 3.83
C THR A 132 -14.59 7.04 2.31
N ARG A 133 -14.58 5.90 1.60
CA ARG A 133 -14.65 5.88 0.14
C ARG A 133 -15.90 6.58 -0.39
N ALA A 134 -17.07 6.25 0.16
CA ALA A 134 -18.35 6.81 -0.27
C ALA A 134 -18.44 8.31 0.02
N LEU A 135 -17.95 8.75 1.19
CA LEU A 135 -17.93 10.17 1.57
C LEU A 135 -16.99 10.97 0.67
N CYS A 136 -15.74 10.52 0.49
CA CYS A 136 -14.73 11.20 -0.33
C CYS A 136 -15.13 11.32 -1.81
N ALA A 137 -15.83 10.31 -2.35
CA ALA A 137 -16.33 10.33 -3.72
C ALA A 137 -17.28 11.51 -4.02
N THR A 138 -17.99 12.03 -3.00
CA THR A 138 -18.90 13.19 -3.16
C THR A 138 -18.19 14.49 -3.55
N VAL A 139 -16.88 14.58 -3.29
CA VAL A 139 -16.02 15.71 -3.66
C VAL A 139 -14.93 15.32 -4.68
N GLY A 140 -15.10 14.17 -5.35
CA GLY A 140 -14.19 13.70 -6.39
C GLY A 140 -12.86 13.13 -5.89
N VAL A 141 -12.70 12.88 -4.58
CA VAL A 141 -11.48 12.26 -4.01
C VAL A 141 -11.61 10.74 -4.04
N ASN A 142 -10.63 10.04 -4.63
CA ASN A 142 -10.63 8.59 -4.68
C ASN A 142 -9.88 7.98 -3.48
N VAL A 143 -10.57 7.14 -2.70
CA VAL A 143 -9.97 6.35 -1.61
C VAL A 143 -10.24 4.87 -1.84
N PRO A 144 -9.25 4.05 -2.26
CA PRO A 144 -9.47 2.66 -2.61
C PRO A 144 -9.46 1.76 -1.38
N LEU A 145 -10.62 1.64 -0.74
CA LEU A 145 -10.89 0.68 0.31
C LEU A 145 -12.27 0.06 0.14
N VAL A 146 -12.44 -1.16 0.63
CA VAL A 146 -13.73 -1.85 0.72
C VAL A 146 -13.83 -2.57 2.06
N PRO A 147 -15.05 -2.76 2.60
CA PRO A 147 -15.21 -3.56 3.79
C PRO A 147 -15.19 -5.07 3.48
N VAL A 148 -14.56 -5.83 4.35
CA VAL A 148 -14.47 -7.29 4.35
C VAL A 148 -14.91 -7.79 5.72
N GLU A 149 -15.58 -8.94 5.76
CA GLU A 149 -15.95 -9.58 7.02
C GLU A 149 -14.69 -10.14 7.71
N HIS A 150 -14.60 -10.00 9.04
CA HIS A 150 -13.55 -10.61 9.83
C HIS A 150 -14.12 -11.19 11.12
N GLN A 151 -13.72 -12.42 11.43
CA GLN A 151 -14.27 -13.19 12.53
C GLN A 151 -13.23 -13.59 13.58
N TYR A 152 -13.64 -13.55 14.85
CA TYR A 152 -12.87 -14.11 15.97
C TYR A 152 -13.78 -14.62 17.08
N VAL A 153 -13.33 -15.64 17.80
CA VAL A 153 -14.04 -16.16 18.98
C VAL A 153 -13.49 -15.56 20.27
N ILE A 154 -14.39 -15.44 21.24
CA ILE A 154 -14.07 -15.31 22.65
C ILE A 154 -14.47 -16.64 23.30
N THR A 155 -13.52 -17.32 23.91
CA THR A 155 -13.78 -18.60 24.58
C THR A 155 -14.41 -18.39 25.95
N GLU A 156 -14.96 -19.46 26.51
CA GLU A 156 -15.15 -19.59 27.95
C GLU A 156 -13.80 -19.68 28.67
N GLN A 157 -13.83 -19.68 30.01
CA GLN A 157 -12.62 -19.81 30.82
C GLN A 157 -12.02 -21.21 30.68
N PHE A 158 -10.69 -21.27 30.55
CA PHE A 158 -9.98 -22.55 30.52
C PHE A 158 -9.92 -23.13 31.94
N THR A 159 -9.78 -24.46 32.05
CA THR A 159 -9.53 -25.13 33.33
C THR A 159 -8.27 -25.99 33.23
N PRO A 160 -7.11 -25.55 33.77
CA PRO A 160 -6.88 -24.31 34.54
C PRO A 160 -6.91 -23.04 33.67
N GLU A 161 -7.14 -21.88 34.32
CA GLU A 161 -7.24 -20.59 33.61
C GLU A 161 -5.98 -20.25 32.81
N VAL A 162 -6.19 -19.54 31.69
CA VAL A 162 -5.11 -18.92 30.91
C VAL A 162 -4.34 -17.90 31.76
N PRO A 163 -2.98 -17.91 31.74
CA PRO A 163 -2.18 -16.93 32.45
C PRO A 163 -2.51 -15.47 32.06
N ARG A 164 -2.78 -14.61 33.05
CA ARG A 164 -3.24 -13.22 32.82
C ARG A 164 -2.22 -12.27 32.15
N ASN A 165 -0.96 -12.67 32.14
CA ASN A 165 0.15 -11.91 31.54
C ASN A 165 0.76 -12.67 30.35
N LEU A 166 0.00 -13.57 29.73
CA LEU A 166 0.41 -14.23 28.49
C LEU A 166 0.67 -13.16 27.42
N PRO A 167 1.76 -13.23 26.63
CA PRO A 167 1.95 -12.35 25.48
C PRO A 167 0.77 -12.41 24.48
N THR A 168 0.82 -11.67 23.38
CA THR A 168 -0.03 -11.97 22.19
C THR A 168 0.69 -12.96 21.27
N LEU A 169 -0.02 -13.88 20.61
CA LEU A 169 0.57 -14.92 19.75
C LEU A 169 0.07 -14.71 18.34
N ARG A 170 0.97 -14.86 17.38
CA ARG A 170 0.66 -15.02 15.97
C ARG A 170 1.32 -16.29 15.48
N ASP A 171 0.54 -17.14 14.84
CA ASP A 171 0.99 -18.29 14.08
C ASP A 171 0.60 -18.12 12.61
N PRO A 172 1.44 -17.41 11.83
CA PRO A 172 1.13 -17.14 10.42
C PRO A 172 0.99 -18.42 9.59
N ASP A 173 1.71 -19.50 9.93
CA ASP A 173 1.65 -20.76 9.16
C ASP A 173 0.37 -21.55 9.44
N ARG A 174 -0.33 -21.23 10.53
CA ARG A 174 -1.70 -21.69 10.84
C ARG A 174 -2.77 -20.62 10.64
N LEU A 175 -2.38 -19.46 10.11
CA LEU A 175 -3.26 -18.33 9.83
C LEU A 175 -3.98 -17.75 11.06
N THR A 176 -3.46 -17.95 12.29
CA THR A 176 -4.17 -17.63 13.53
C THR A 176 -3.45 -16.61 14.42
N TYR A 177 -4.21 -15.95 15.28
CA TYR A 177 -3.70 -15.08 16.35
C TYR A 177 -4.49 -15.26 17.65
N TYR A 178 -3.86 -14.91 18.77
CA TYR A 178 -4.38 -15.14 20.12
C TYR A 178 -4.02 -14.02 21.08
N LYS A 179 -4.90 -13.77 22.06
CA LYS A 179 -4.59 -12.99 23.27
C LYS A 179 -5.40 -13.49 24.47
N GLU A 180 -4.92 -13.25 25.68
CA GLU A 180 -5.67 -13.57 26.90
C GLU A 180 -6.90 -12.67 27.04
N GLU A 181 -8.03 -13.30 27.41
CA GLU A 181 -9.28 -12.61 27.73
C GLU A 181 -10.00 -13.31 28.90
N VAL A 182 -9.95 -12.68 30.07
CA VAL A 182 -10.69 -13.07 31.29
C VAL A 182 -10.45 -14.54 31.72
N GLY A 183 -9.25 -15.08 31.51
CA GLY A 183 -8.89 -16.47 31.83
C GLY A 183 -9.27 -17.49 30.75
N GLY A 184 -9.80 -17.00 29.63
CA GLY A 184 -9.88 -17.71 28.34
C GLY A 184 -9.02 -17.01 27.29
N LEU A 185 -9.38 -17.18 26.01
CA LEU A 185 -8.70 -16.59 24.85
C LEU A 185 -9.66 -15.80 23.98
N VAL A 186 -9.13 -14.74 23.38
CA VAL A 186 -9.60 -14.27 22.06
C VAL A 186 -8.75 -14.97 21.02
N MET A 187 -9.38 -15.63 20.05
CA MET A 187 -8.73 -16.33 18.94
C MET A 187 -9.41 -15.99 17.62
N GLY A 188 -8.62 -15.56 16.65
CA GLY A 188 -9.09 -15.29 15.29
C GLY A 188 -8.05 -15.69 14.27
N GLY A 189 -8.37 -15.52 13.00
CA GLY A 189 -7.47 -15.84 11.90
C GLY A 189 -7.92 -15.20 10.60
N TYR A 190 -7.10 -15.35 9.56
CA TYR A 190 -7.38 -14.82 8.22
C TYR A 190 -7.48 -15.99 7.26
N GLU A 191 -8.71 -16.26 6.85
CA GLU A 191 -9.05 -17.32 5.94
C GLU A 191 -8.69 -16.97 4.47
N PRO A 192 -8.30 -17.97 3.66
CA PRO A 192 -7.92 -17.73 2.26
C PRO A 192 -9.11 -17.41 1.36
N ASN A 193 -10.35 -17.54 1.85
CA ASN A 193 -11.60 -17.31 1.14
C ASN A 193 -12.44 -16.19 1.80
N PRO A 194 -11.96 -14.94 1.80
CA PRO A 194 -12.67 -13.83 2.45
C PRO A 194 -14.01 -13.51 1.83
N ILE A 195 -14.91 -12.99 2.68
CA ILE A 195 -16.26 -12.57 2.28
C ILE A 195 -16.30 -11.03 2.18
N PRO A 196 -16.58 -10.46 0.99
CA PRO A 196 -16.76 -9.01 0.87
C PRO A 196 -18.06 -8.58 1.55
N TRP A 197 -18.01 -7.46 2.25
CA TRP A 197 -19.21 -6.87 2.86
C TRP A 197 -19.72 -5.65 2.08
N ALA A 198 -20.97 -5.27 2.33
CA ALA A 198 -21.62 -4.05 1.84
C ALA A 198 -21.36 -3.73 0.36
N VAL A 199 -21.42 -4.76 -0.51
CA VAL A 199 -21.16 -4.63 -1.95
C VAL A 199 -22.07 -3.58 -2.60
N ALA A 200 -23.34 -3.54 -2.20
CA ALA A 200 -24.34 -2.59 -2.69
C ALA A 200 -24.40 -1.27 -1.88
N GLY A 201 -23.46 -1.04 -0.98
CA GLY A 201 -23.44 0.08 -0.04
C GLY A 201 -23.74 -0.35 1.39
N ILE A 202 -23.24 0.45 2.34
CA ILE A 202 -23.41 0.20 3.77
C ILE A 202 -24.85 0.51 4.16
N PRO A 203 -25.58 -0.42 4.81
CA PRO A 203 -26.95 -0.17 5.25
C PRO A 203 -26.99 0.99 6.25
N ARG A 204 -28.11 1.71 6.27
CA ARG A 204 -28.30 2.85 7.18
C ARG A 204 -29.58 2.65 8.00
N PRO A 205 -29.53 2.77 9.33
CA PRO A 205 -28.35 3.03 10.16
C PRO A 205 -27.47 1.79 10.39
N PHE A 206 -26.15 1.95 10.44
CA PHE A 206 -25.20 0.91 10.85
C PHE A 206 -24.18 1.49 11.84
N GLN A 207 -24.48 1.34 13.13
CA GLN A 207 -23.65 1.83 14.25
C GLN A 207 -23.83 0.90 15.45
N PHE A 208 -22.75 0.61 16.18
CA PHE A 208 -22.73 -0.34 17.30
C PHE A 208 -23.37 -1.70 16.97
N GLN A 209 -23.20 -2.15 15.73
CA GLN A 209 -23.76 -3.39 15.21
C GLN A 209 -22.63 -4.32 14.75
N LEU A 210 -22.88 -5.62 14.86
CA LEU A 210 -22.05 -6.68 14.32
C LEU A 210 -22.78 -7.35 13.15
N LEU A 211 -22.05 -8.11 12.36
CA LEU A 211 -22.61 -8.96 11.32
C LEU A 211 -23.10 -10.27 11.94
N GLU A 212 -23.90 -11.01 11.18
CA GLU A 212 -24.27 -12.37 11.57
C GLU A 212 -23.02 -13.26 11.60
N SER A 213 -22.84 -14.01 12.69
CA SER A 213 -21.71 -14.91 12.85
C SER A 213 -21.85 -16.11 11.90
N ASP A 214 -20.76 -16.46 11.20
CA ASP A 214 -20.72 -17.61 10.29
C ASP A 214 -19.75 -18.66 10.82
N PHE A 215 -20.30 -19.64 11.56
CA PHE A 215 -19.53 -20.72 12.16
C PHE A 215 -18.95 -21.68 11.12
N ASP A 216 -19.63 -21.90 10.01
CA ASP A 216 -19.17 -22.83 8.96
C ASP A 216 -17.96 -22.22 8.23
N HIS A 217 -18.00 -20.92 7.97
CA HIS A 217 -16.88 -20.18 7.40
C HIS A 217 -15.69 -20.08 8.37
N PHE A 218 -15.95 -19.96 9.68
CA PHE A 218 -14.90 -19.89 10.70
C PHE A 218 -14.28 -21.26 11.06
N ALA A 219 -14.99 -22.36 10.82
CA ALA A 219 -14.57 -23.70 11.24
C ALA A 219 -13.15 -24.11 10.79
N PRO A 220 -12.70 -23.87 9.53
CA PRO A 220 -11.34 -24.19 9.11
C PRO A 220 -10.25 -23.47 9.92
N ILE A 221 -10.48 -22.21 10.30
CA ILE A 221 -9.56 -21.44 11.16
C ILE A 221 -9.54 -22.02 12.57
N MET A 222 -10.71 -22.42 13.10
CA MET A 222 -10.78 -23.10 14.40
C MET A 222 -10.02 -24.43 14.40
N GLU A 223 -10.10 -25.23 13.34
CA GLU A 223 -9.34 -26.49 13.21
C GLU A 223 -7.82 -26.25 13.25
N LEU A 224 -7.33 -25.25 12.51
CA LEU A 224 -5.92 -24.86 12.54
C LEU A 224 -5.51 -24.39 13.93
N ALA A 225 -6.37 -23.63 14.61
CA ALA A 225 -6.13 -23.11 15.94
C ALA A 225 -6.09 -24.20 17.01
N ILE A 226 -6.96 -25.20 16.95
CA ILE A 226 -6.96 -26.38 17.84
C ILE A 226 -5.61 -27.10 17.73
N GLY A 227 -5.05 -27.22 16.54
CA GLY A 227 -3.74 -27.85 16.38
C GLY A 227 -2.57 -27.07 17.02
N ARG A 228 -2.72 -25.76 17.27
CA ARG A 228 -1.75 -24.97 18.06
C ARG A 228 -2.08 -24.97 19.55
N VAL A 229 -3.36 -24.91 19.92
CA VAL A 229 -3.85 -24.86 21.31
C VAL A 229 -4.93 -25.94 21.50
N PRO A 230 -4.56 -27.19 21.83
CA PRO A 230 -5.49 -28.33 21.86
C PRO A 230 -6.67 -28.17 22.81
N GLU A 231 -6.49 -27.40 23.89
CA GLU A 231 -7.56 -27.13 24.87
C GLU A 231 -8.77 -26.40 24.27
N LEU A 232 -8.61 -25.75 23.11
CA LEU A 232 -9.73 -25.18 22.35
C LEU A 232 -10.76 -26.22 21.91
N ALA A 233 -10.37 -27.49 21.76
CA ALA A 233 -11.31 -28.57 21.43
C ALA A 233 -12.27 -28.92 22.57
N ASN A 234 -11.90 -28.57 23.82
CA ASN A 234 -12.67 -28.89 25.02
C ASN A 234 -13.32 -27.64 25.65
N THR A 235 -12.94 -26.44 25.21
CA THR A 235 -13.42 -25.18 25.77
C THR A 235 -14.63 -24.66 24.99
N GLY A 236 -15.69 -24.23 25.70
CA GLY A 236 -16.84 -23.61 25.07
C GLY A 236 -16.52 -22.28 24.38
N ILE A 237 -17.31 -21.93 23.36
CA ILE A 237 -17.28 -20.61 22.73
C ILE A 237 -18.31 -19.73 23.43
N ARG A 238 -17.86 -18.64 24.07
CA ARG A 238 -18.76 -17.65 24.66
C ARG A 238 -19.45 -16.84 23.57
N THR A 239 -18.70 -16.39 22.57
CA THR A 239 -19.22 -15.59 21.45
C THR A 239 -18.31 -15.71 20.24
N LEU A 240 -18.90 -15.83 19.05
CA LEU A 240 -18.22 -15.61 17.77
C LEU A 240 -18.59 -14.21 17.27
N ILE A 241 -17.59 -13.34 17.14
CA ILE A 241 -17.77 -11.97 16.64
C ILE A 241 -17.52 -11.98 15.14
N ASN A 242 -18.44 -11.38 14.37
CA ASN A 242 -18.22 -11.03 12.97
C ASN A 242 -18.36 -9.51 12.81
N GLY A 243 -17.29 -8.85 12.38
CA GLY A 243 -17.24 -7.40 12.22
C GLY A 243 -16.80 -7.00 10.81
N PRO A 244 -17.32 -5.90 10.25
CA PRO A 244 -16.82 -5.37 9.00
C PRO A 244 -15.55 -4.56 9.26
N GLU A 245 -14.52 -4.79 8.44
CA GLU A 245 -13.28 -4.04 8.50
C GLU A 245 -12.87 -3.52 7.12
N SER A 246 -12.27 -2.33 7.09
CA SER A 246 -11.83 -1.69 5.85
C SER A 246 -10.46 -2.16 5.43
N PHE A 247 -10.40 -2.83 4.28
CA PHE A 247 -9.16 -3.27 3.67
C PHE A 247 -8.88 -2.53 2.37
N THR A 248 -7.60 -2.45 2.00
CA THR A 248 -7.10 -1.80 0.80
C THR A 248 -6.51 -2.83 -0.18
N PRO A 249 -6.38 -2.50 -1.47
CA PRO A 249 -5.85 -3.41 -2.49
C PRO A 249 -4.40 -3.88 -2.26
N ASP A 250 -3.64 -3.21 -1.41
CA ASP A 250 -2.24 -3.55 -1.14
C ASP A 250 -1.99 -3.99 0.30
N GLY A 251 -3.04 -4.14 1.10
CA GLY A 251 -2.94 -4.52 2.51
C GLY A 251 -2.31 -3.46 3.43
N ASN A 252 -2.11 -2.23 2.95
CA ASN A 252 -1.55 -1.13 3.74
C ASN A 252 -2.53 0.05 3.88
N PHE A 253 -2.44 0.78 4.99
CA PHE A 253 -3.37 1.87 5.26
C PHE A 253 -3.11 3.13 4.43
N ILE A 254 -4.05 4.07 4.46
CA ILE A 254 -4.04 5.26 3.60
C ILE A 254 -3.93 6.50 4.47
N LEU A 255 -2.84 7.25 4.31
CA LEU A 255 -2.57 8.55 4.90
C LEU A 255 -2.29 9.60 3.82
N GLY A 256 -2.53 10.86 4.16
CA GLY A 256 -1.99 12.01 3.42
C GLY A 256 -3.03 12.87 2.75
N GLU A 257 -2.54 13.93 2.09
CA GLU A 257 -3.35 14.87 1.34
C GLU A 257 -3.73 14.29 -0.03
N ALA A 258 -5.02 14.31 -0.35
CA ALA A 258 -5.52 13.82 -1.62
C ALA A 258 -5.02 14.67 -2.81
N PRO A 259 -4.57 14.06 -3.91
CA PRO A 259 -4.11 14.80 -5.08
C PRO A 259 -5.24 15.58 -5.77
N GLU A 260 -6.49 15.16 -5.63
CA GLU A 260 -7.64 15.77 -6.30
C GLU A 260 -8.12 17.07 -5.63
N LEU A 261 -7.90 17.24 -4.33
CA LEU A 261 -8.43 18.37 -3.56
C LEU A 261 -7.44 18.85 -2.49
N LYS A 262 -6.93 20.06 -2.66
CA LYS A 262 -6.03 20.70 -1.69
C LYS A 262 -6.74 20.85 -0.33
N ASN A 263 -5.97 20.69 0.74
CA ASN A 263 -6.40 20.70 2.13
C ASN A 263 -7.37 19.57 2.53
N PHE A 264 -7.50 18.53 1.70
CA PHE A 264 -8.29 17.35 1.99
C PHE A 264 -7.38 16.18 2.33
N TYR A 265 -7.43 15.71 3.57
CA TYR A 265 -6.57 14.65 4.08
C TYR A 265 -7.38 13.40 4.40
N VAL A 266 -6.75 12.24 4.26
CA VAL A 266 -7.37 10.94 4.54
C VAL A 266 -6.53 10.17 5.55
N GLY A 267 -7.20 9.48 6.47
CA GLY A 267 -6.61 8.53 7.40
C GLY A 267 -7.52 7.32 7.56
N ALA A 268 -7.40 6.31 6.67
CA ALA A 268 -8.37 5.23 6.58
C ALA A 268 -7.79 3.90 6.04
N GLY A 269 -8.63 2.86 5.99
CA GLY A 269 -8.28 1.56 5.42
C GLY A 269 -7.22 0.82 6.23
N PHE A 270 -7.40 0.71 7.54
CA PHE A 270 -6.32 0.27 8.43
C PHE A 270 -5.98 -1.24 8.39
N ASN A 271 -6.68 -2.06 7.59
CA ASN A 271 -6.32 -3.46 7.33
C ASN A 271 -6.02 -4.29 8.60
N ALA A 272 -6.85 -4.19 9.65
CA ALA A 272 -6.65 -4.84 10.94
C ALA A 272 -5.48 -4.33 11.80
N PHE A 273 -4.83 -3.25 11.38
CA PHE A 273 -3.78 -2.57 12.15
C PHE A 273 -4.26 -1.31 12.88
N GLY A 274 -5.55 -0.95 12.80
CA GLY A 274 -6.05 0.35 13.24
C GLY A 274 -5.75 0.70 14.69
N ILE A 275 -5.84 -0.29 15.59
CA ILE A 275 -5.52 -0.09 17.02
C ILE A 275 -4.02 -0.01 17.25
N ALA A 276 -3.23 -0.86 16.58
CA ALA A 276 -1.78 -0.91 16.76
C ALA A 276 -1.08 0.32 16.14
N ALA A 277 -1.53 0.74 14.96
CA ALA A 277 -0.95 1.86 14.21
C ALA A 277 -1.59 3.21 14.55
N GLY A 278 -2.79 3.24 15.13
CA GLY A 278 -3.61 4.46 15.26
C GLY A 278 -2.91 5.62 15.99
N GLY A 279 -2.09 5.32 17.01
CA GLY A 279 -1.31 6.34 17.70
C GLY A 279 -0.27 7.02 16.79
N GLY A 280 0.60 6.21 16.18
CA GLY A 280 1.66 6.72 15.28
C GLY A 280 1.12 7.32 13.99
N ALA A 281 0.13 6.67 13.37
CA ALA A 281 -0.54 7.18 12.17
C ALA A 281 -1.28 8.50 12.44
N GLY A 282 -1.94 8.63 13.61
CA GLY A 282 -2.60 9.85 14.03
C GLY A 282 -1.61 11.00 14.25
N GLN A 283 -0.46 10.73 14.88
CA GLN A 283 0.62 11.71 15.04
C GLN A 283 1.14 12.17 13.67
N ALA A 284 1.52 11.23 12.81
CA ALA A 284 2.08 11.52 11.49
C ALA A 284 1.12 12.34 10.62
N LEU A 285 -0.17 11.98 10.63
CA LEU A 285 -1.19 12.70 9.89
C LEU A 285 -1.45 14.11 10.48
N ALA A 286 -1.41 14.27 11.80
CA ALA A 286 -1.56 15.58 12.44
C ALA A 286 -0.40 16.52 12.10
N GLU A 287 0.85 16.04 12.15
CA GLU A 287 2.04 16.78 11.72
C GLU A 287 1.94 17.15 10.23
N TRP A 288 1.52 16.20 9.38
CA TRP A 288 1.31 16.48 7.96
C TRP A 288 0.23 17.54 7.70
N VAL A 289 -0.91 17.46 8.38
CA VAL A 289 -1.96 18.47 8.28
C VAL A 289 -1.47 19.85 8.74
N HIS A 290 -0.61 19.89 9.78
CA HIS A 290 -0.05 21.14 10.29
C HIS A 290 0.94 21.77 9.31
N ASP A 291 1.95 21.01 8.91
CA ASP A 291 3.11 21.50 8.14
C ASP A 291 2.91 21.47 6.63
N GLY A 292 1.88 20.78 6.14
CA GLY A 292 1.61 20.60 4.70
C GLY A 292 2.50 19.57 4.00
N GLN A 293 3.35 18.86 4.75
CA GLN A 293 4.24 17.81 4.26
C GLN A 293 4.41 16.70 5.32
N PRO A 294 4.67 15.45 4.92
CA PRO A 294 4.83 14.36 5.88
C PRO A 294 6.09 14.56 6.74
N PRO A 295 6.08 14.16 8.02
CA PRO A 295 7.21 14.39 8.93
C PRO A 295 8.45 13.51 8.64
N TYR A 296 8.28 12.44 7.87
CA TYR A 296 9.29 11.52 7.40
C TYR A 296 8.73 10.74 6.21
N ASP A 297 9.52 9.83 5.62
CA ASP A 297 9.05 9.00 4.51
C ASP A 297 7.86 8.12 4.92
N LEU A 298 6.71 8.39 4.32
CA LEU A 298 5.44 7.69 4.50
C LEU A 298 4.92 7.10 3.18
N TRP A 299 5.78 6.94 2.16
CA TRP A 299 5.37 6.53 0.81
C TRP A 299 4.52 5.26 0.78
N VAL A 300 4.86 4.28 1.63
CA VAL A 300 4.15 2.99 1.72
C VAL A 300 2.67 3.14 2.12
N VAL A 301 2.29 4.25 2.73
CA VAL A 301 0.93 4.56 3.19
C VAL A 301 0.36 5.84 2.56
N ASP A 302 1.12 6.55 1.74
CA ASP A 302 0.67 7.76 1.03
C ASP A 302 -0.49 7.43 0.07
N ILE A 303 -1.55 8.24 0.06
CA ILE A 303 -2.69 8.10 -0.84
C ILE A 303 -2.30 8.18 -2.33
N ARG A 304 -1.23 8.91 -2.66
CA ARG A 304 -0.70 9.11 -4.01
C ARG A 304 0.02 7.87 -4.57
N ARG A 305 0.21 6.81 -3.78
CA ARG A 305 0.69 5.52 -4.30
C ARG A 305 -0.37 4.81 -5.15
N PHE A 306 -1.62 5.23 -5.04
CA PHE A 306 -2.72 4.73 -5.87
C PHE A 306 -2.91 5.60 -7.12
N GLY A 307 -3.40 4.96 -8.18
CA GLY A 307 -3.66 5.61 -9.47
C GLY A 307 -4.89 5.06 -10.17
N ARG A 308 -4.98 5.29 -11.48
CA ARG A 308 -6.18 5.05 -12.31
C ARG A 308 -6.93 3.71 -12.08
N PRO A 309 -6.29 2.53 -11.97
CA PRO A 309 -7.05 1.27 -11.73
C PRO A 309 -7.86 1.28 -10.43
N HIS A 310 -7.40 2.04 -9.43
CA HIS A 310 -7.98 2.07 -8.09
C HIS A 310 -9.24 2.94 -7.99
N THR A 311 -9.69 3.56 -9.10
CA THR A 311 -11.00 4.22 -9.15
C THR A 311 -12.14 3.22 -9.36
N ASP A 312 -11.86 2.06 -9.95
CA ASP A 312 -12.85 1.00 -10.16
C ASP A 312 -13.04 0.19 -8.86
N THR A 313 -14.23 0.28 -8.27
CA THR A 313 -14.55 -0.38 -7.01
C THR A 313 -14.49 -1.91 -7.12
N GLU A 314 -14.84 -2.51 -8.26
CA GLU A 314 -14.79 -3.97 -8.41
C GLU A 314 -13.36 -4.47 -8.61
N TRP A 315 -12.50 -3.68 -9.29
CA TRP A 315 -11.07 -3.96 -9.30
C TRP A 315 -10.48 -3.88 -7.89
N VAL A 316 -10.80 -2.81 -7.14
CA VAL A 316 -10.37 -2.62 -5.73
C VAL A 316 -10.82 -3.81 -4.90
N ARG A 317 -12.09 -4.21 -4.99
CA ARG A 317 -12.64 -5.35 -4.24
C ARG A 317 -11.92 -6.65 -4.57
N THR A 318 -11.77 -6.97 -5.85
CA THR A 318 -11.14 -8.23 -6.29
C THR A 318 -9.71 -8.31 -5.75
N ARG A 319 -8.94 -7.22 -5.83
CA ARG A 319 -7.58 -7.15 -5.31
C ARG A 319 -7.52 -7.17 -3.78
N THR A 320 -8.40 -6.44 -3.11
CA THR A 320 -8.48 -6.41 -1.64
C THR A 320 -8.77 -7.80 -1.05
N LEU A 321 -9.62 -8.61 -1.69
CA LEU A 321 -9.90 -9.98 -1.24
C LEU A 321 -8.67 -10.89 -1.35
N GLU A 322 -7.87 -10.76 -2.41
CA GLU A 322 -6.58 -11.45 -2.49
C GLU A 322 -5.63 -10.97 -1.38
N ALA A 323 -5.53 -9.66 -1.15
CA ALA A 323 -4.67 -9.09 -0.11
C ALA A 323 -5.07 -9.57 1.30
N TYR A 324 -6.37 -9.65 1.61
CA TYR A 324 -6.87 -10.22 2.86
C TYR A 324 -6.45 -11.69 3.00
N GLY A 325 -6.70 -12.51 1.97
CA GLY A 325 -6.35 -13.93 2.00
C GLY A 325 -4.85 -14.18 2.15
N LYS A 326 -4.03 -13.18 1.80
CA LYS A 326 -2.56 -13.18 1.97
C LYS A 326 -2.07 -12.59 3.30
N HIS A 327 -2.94 -12.17 4.22
CA HIS A 327 -2.53 -11.49 5.46
C HIS A 327 -1.48 -12.27 6.27
N TYR A 328 -1.55 -13.61 6.24
CA TYR A 328 -0.58 -14.49 6.92
C TYR A 328 0.20 -15.42 6.00
N THR A 329 0.10 -15.27 4.69
CA THR A 329 0.97 -16.03 3.79
C THR A 329 2.43 -15.62 3.98
N MET A 330 3.34 -16.36 3.35
CA MET A 330 4.74 -15.99 3.28
C MET A 330 4.88 -14.64 2.58
N ALA A 331 5.61 -13.69 3.18
CA ALA A 331 5.89 -12.39 2.55
C ALA A 331 7.10 -12.54 1.61
N TRP A 332 6.88 -13.11 0.43
CA TRP A 332 7.95 -13.40 -0.51
C TRP A 332 8.54 -12.11 -1.11
N PRO A 333 9.88 -12.02 -1.28
CA PRO A 333 10.48 -10.96 -2.06
C PRO A 333 9.98 -11.03 -3.51
N PHE A 334 9.53 -9.88 -4.04
CA PHE A 334 9.03 -9.73 -5.41
C PHE A 334 7.73 -10.50 -5.69
N GLU A 335 6.94 -10.86 -4.67
CA GLU A 335 5.65 -11.50 -4.90
C GLU A 335 4.72 -10.63 -5.74
N GLU A 336 4.22 -11.21 -6.83
CA GLU A 336 3.19 -10.62 -7.66
C GLU A 336 1.80 -11.10 -7.23
N HIS A 337 0.84 -10.19 -7.30
CA HIS A 337 -0.56 -10.53 -7.10
C HIS A 337 -1.22 -10.92 -8.43
N HIS A 338 -2.24 -11.79 -8.36
CA HIS A 338 -2.87 -12.39 -9.54
C HIS A 338 -4.23 -11.77 -9.91
N SER A 339 -4.99 -11.31 -8.92
CA SER A 339 -6.31 -10.72 -9.16
C SER A 339 -6.23 -9.43 -10.00
N GLY A 340 -7.33 -9.04 -10.66
CA GLY A 340 -7.41 -7.76 -11.37
C GLY A 340 -6.42 -7.60 -12.53
N ARG A 341 -5.84 -8.70 -13.04
CA ARG A 341 -4.86 -8.71 -14.14
C ARG A 341 -5.37 -9.48 -15.36
N PRO A 342 -5.02 -9.05 -16.58
CA PRO A 342 -4.31 -7.80 -16.90
C PRO A 342 -5.26 -6.58 -16.83
N ALA A 343 -4.78 -5.45 -16.28
CA ALA A 343 -5.56 -4.21 -16.22
C ALA A 343 -5.17 -3.21 -17.33
N ARG A 344 -3.87 -3.02 -17.55
CA ARG A 344 -3.31 -2.13 -18.58
C ARG A 344 -2.17 -2.85 -19.27
N THR A 345 -2.22 -2.89 -20.60
CA THR A 345 -1.23 -3.61 -21.42
C THR A 345 -0.62 -2.67 -22.44
N SER A 346 0.65 -2.88 -22.76
CA SER A 346 1.25 -2.25 -23.93
C SER A 346 0.71 -2.91 -25.21
N PRO A 347 0.85 -2.26 -26.39
CA PRO A 347 0.54 -2.90 -27.67
C PRO A 347 1.38 -4.16 -27.97
N LEU A 348 2.44 -4.44 -27.20
CA LEU A 348 3.29 -5.60 -27.36
C LEU A 348 2.96 -6.76 -26.42
N TYR A 349 2.01 -6.60 -25.49
CA TYR A 349 1.72 -7.58 -24.44
C TYR A 349 1.59 -9.02 -24.98
N ASP A 350 0.66 -9.28 -25.90
CA ASP A 350 0.46 -10.64 -26.45
C ASP A 350 1.70 -11.19 -27.15
N ARG A 351 2.46 -10.30 -27.81
CA ARG A 351 3.69 -10.68 -28.51
C ARG A 351 4.80 -11.06 -27.54
N LEU A 352 4.92 -10.33 -26.44
CA LEU A 352 5.91 -10.61 -25.40
C LEU A 352 5.53 -11.85 -24.60
N LEU A 353 4.24 -12.02 -24.28
CA LEU A 353 3.71 -13.22 -23.64
C LEU A 353 4.01 -14.47 -24.48
N ALA A 354 3.71 -14.43 -25.79
CA ALA A 354 4.03 -15.53 -26.72
C ALA A 354 5.55 -15.80 -26.87
N ARG A 355 6.41 -14.89 -26.38
CA ARG A 355 7.87 -15.04 -26.35
C ARG A 355 8.40 -15.45 -24.97
N GLY A 356 7.52 -15.82 -24.05
CA GLY A 356 7.87 -16.29 -22.72
C GLY A 356 8.03 -15.17 -21.68
N ALA A 357 7.50 -13.97 -21.92
CA ALA A 357 7.51 -12.93 -20.90
C ALA A 357 6.74 -13.38 -19.66
N VAL A 358 7.41 -13.32 -18.50
CA VAL A 358 6.78 -13.47 -17.19
C VAL A 358 6.53 -12.06 -16.66
N PHE A 359 5.27 -11.73 -16.46
CA PHE A 359 4.83 -10.36 -16.19
C PHE A 359 4.68 -10.07 -14.70
N GLY A 360 5.15 -8.90 -14.29
CA GLY A 360 4.75 -8.23 -13.06
C GLY A 360 3.77 -7.08 -13.30
N GLU A 361 3.19 -6.56 -12.23
CA GLU A 361 2.21 -5.47 -12.30
C GLU A 361 2.67 -4.22 -11.54
N LYS A 362 2.49 -3.04 -12.16
CA LYS A 362 2.63 -1.76 -11.46
C LYS A 362 1.63 -0.71 -11.94
N LEU A 363 0.82 -0.17 -11.02
CA LEU A 363 -0.26 0.80 -11.32
C LEU A 363 -1.16 0.35 -12.51
N GLY A 364 -1.48 -0.94 -12.52
CA GLY A 364 -2.26 -1.67 -13.50
C GLY A 364 -1.48 -2.12 -14.73
N TRP A 365 -0.25 -1.66 -14.94
CA TRP A 365 0.54 -2.03 -16.12
C TRP A 365 1.16 -3.40 -15.97
N GLU A 366 0.90 -4.26 -16.94
CA GLU A 366 1.66 -5.49 -17.18
C GLU A 366 3.04 -5.15 -17.75
N ARG A 367 4.09 -5.55 -17.04
CA ARG A 367 5.49 -5.31 -17.41
C ARG A 367 6.26 -6.63 -17.42
N PRO A 368 6.98 -7.00 -18.50
CA PRO A 368 7.85 -8.15 -18.46
C PRO A 368 8.91 -7.96 -17.37
N ASN A 369 8.92 -8.84 -16.36
CA ASN A 369 9.95 -8.89 -15.34
C ASN A 369 11.18 -9.64 -15.89
N TRP A 370 10.95 -10.70 -16.65
CA TRP A 370 11.97 -11.54 -17.31
C TRP A 370 11.33 -12.40 -18.41
N PHE A 371 12.16 -13.12 -19.18
CA PHE A 371 11.71 -14.02 -20.25
C PHE A 371 12.13 -15.47 -20.00
N ALA A 372 11.15 -16.35 -19.83
CA ALA A 372 11.34 -17.78 -19.73
C ALA A 372 11.65 -18.42 -21.09
N SER A 373 12.60 -19.35 -21.12
CA SER A 373 12.96 -20.12 -22.30
C SER A 373 12.40 -21.54 -22.24
N ALA A 374 11.36 -21.79 -23.04
CA ALA A 374 10.83 -23.15 -23.23
C ALA A 374 11.89 -24.13 -23.77
N ALA A 375 12.84 -23.64 -24.58
CA ALA A 375 13.94 -24.46 -25.11
C ALA A 375 14.93 -24.92 -24.02
N LEU A 376 14.99 -24.21 -22.90
CA LEU A 376 15.81 -24.57 -21.73
C LEU A 376 14.98 -25.24 -20.63
N GLY A 377 13.67 -25.44 -20.84
CA GLY A 377 12.77 -26.03 -19.84
C GLY A 377 12.49 -25.13 -18.65
N GLU A 378 12.60 -23.81 -18.80
CA GLU A 378 12.31 -22.86 -17.73
C GLU A 378 10.80 -22.71 -17.52
N ALA A 379 10.39 -22.62 -16.24
CA ALA A 379 9.02 -22.32 -15.87
C ALA A 379 8.63 -20.91 -16.36
N ASP A 380 7.39 -20.75 -16.80
CA ASP A 380 6.80 -19.49 -17.30
C ASP A 380 6.11 -18.66 -16.19
N HIS A 381 6.52 -18.89 -14.95
CA HIS A 381 5.99 -18.22 -13.76
C HIS A 381 7.07 -18.07 -12.70
N ASP A 382 6.84 -17.14 -11.78
CA ASP A 382 7.71 -16.89 -10.65
C ASP A 382 7.64 -18.04 -9.64
N VAL A 383 8.79 -18.57 -9.26
CA VAL A 383 8.93 -19.52 -8.15
C VAL A 383 9.61 -18.78 -7.01
N TYR A 384 8.80 -18.35 -6.05
CA TYR A 384 9.26 -17.54 -4.92
C TYR A 384 10.09 -18.35 -3.94
N THR A 385 11.13 -17.71 -3.40
CA THR A 385 11.97 -18.22 -2.33
C THR A 385 12.77 -17.06 -1.73
N TYR A 386 13.34 -17.23 -0.53
CA TYR A 386 14.36 -16.33 0.01
C TYR A 386 15.77 -16.58 -0.54
N GLU A 387 15.97 -17.68 -1.28
CA GLU A 387 17.20 -17.95 -2.01
C GLU A 387 17.23 -17.27 -3.39
N ARG A 388 18.10 -17.73 -4.29
CA ARG A 388 18.09 -17.28 -5.69
C ARG A 388 16.87 -17.86 -6.39
N GLN A 389 16.02 -16.99 -6.92
CA GLN A 389 14.81 -17.41 -7.60
C GLN A 389 15.07 -17.98 -9.00
N ASN A 390 14.06 -18.64 -9.58
CA ASN A 390 14.17 -19.35 -10.86
C ASN A 390 14.54 -18.45 -12.05
N TRP A 391 14.24 -17.16 -11.98
CA TRP A 391 14.61 -16.19 -13.02
C TRP A 391 16.07 -15.74 -13.01
N PHE A 392 16.88 -16.12 -12.01
CA PHE A 392 18.25 -15.61 -11.87
C PHE A 392 19.12 -15.89 -13.11
N ALA A 393 19.03 -17.11 -13.66
CA ALA A 393 19.78 -17.48 -14.86
C ALA A 393 19.23 -16.78 -16.12
N ALA A 394 17.91 -16.64 -16.23
CA ALA A 394 17.26 -15.95 -17.35
C ALA A 394 17.67 -14.47 -17.41
N VAL A 395 17.56 -13.76 -16.29
CA VAL A 395 18.03 -12.38 -16.15
C VAL A 395 19.53 -12.27 -16.42
N GLY A 396 20.33 -13.26 -16.01
CA GLY A 396 21.76 -13.32 -16.33
C GLY A 396 22.03 -13.36 -17.85
N ARG A 397 21.21 -14.09 -18.63
CA ARG A 397 21.30 -14.12 -20.09
C ARG A 397 20.83 -12.82 -20.72
N GLU A 398 19.75 -12.23 -20.22
CA GLU A 398 19.28 -10.91 -20.69
C GLU A 398 20.32 -9.83 -20.45
N HIS A 399 20.96 -9.84 -19.28
CA HIS A 399 22.08 -8.96 -18.96
C HIS A 399 23.25 -9.16 -19.93
N ALA A 400 23.68 -10.42 -20.17
CA ALA A 400 24.74 -10.72 -21.12
C ALA A 400 24.39 -10.25 -22.55
N ALA A 401 23.16 -10.51 -23.00
CA ALA A 401 22.68 -10.05 -24.31
C ALA A 401 22.74 -8.51 -24.45
N CYS A 402 22.39 -7.77 -23.39
CA CYS A 402 22.49 -6.31 -23.36
C CYS A 402 23.95 -5.84 -23.43
N ARG A 403 24.86 -6.52 -22.73
CA ARG A 403 26.29 -6.16 -22.71
C ARG A 403 27.02 -6.49 -24.00
N ASP A 404 26.72 -7.64 -24.60
CA ASP A 404 27.49 -8.18 -25.72
C ASP A 404 26.85 -7.88 -27.09
N ALA A 405 25.54 -7.61 -27.12
CA ALA A 405 24.79 -7.37 -28.34
C ALA A 405 23.80 -6.20 -28.19
N ALA A 406 22.50 -6.49 -28.08
CA ALA A 406 21.48 -5.53 -27.76
C ALA A 406 20.24 -6.21 -27.18
N VAL A 407 19.46 -5.46 -26.40
CA VAL A 407 18.13 -5.84 -25.90
C VAL A 407 17.11 -4.77 -26.27
N LEU A 408 15.89 -5.20 -26.51
CA LEU A 408 14.74 -4.31 -26.70
C LEU A 408 13.83 -4.46 -25.48
N ILE A 409 13.63 -3.37 -24.76
CA ILE A 409 12.84 -3.33 -23.53
C ILE A 409 11.57 -2.52 -23.78
N ASP A 410 10.41 -3.06 -23.41
CA ASP A 410 9.16 -2.33 -23.42
C ASP A 410 9.05 -1.46 -22.15
N GLN A 411 9.10 -0.14 -22.33
CA GLN A 411 8.95 0.85 -21.26
C GLN A 411 7.68 1.70 -21.45
N THR A 412 6.70 1.16 -22.18
CA THR A 412 5.38 1.79 -22.38
C THR A 412 4.69 2.13 -21.05
N SER A 413 4.99 1.40 -19.98
CA SER A 413 4.42 1.63 -18.65
C SER A 413 4.94 2.88 -17.93
N PHE A 414 6.10 3.44 -18.29
CA PHE A 414 6.61 4.65 -17.60
C PHE A 414 5.59 5.77 -17.65
N ALA A 415 5.48 6.55 -16.58
CA ALA A 415 4.58 7.69 -16.59
C ALA A 415 5.19 8.80 -17.43
N LYS A 416 4.35 9.45 -18.25
CA LYS A 416 4.78 10.41 -19.26
C LYS A 416 3.89 11.63 -19.19
N PHE A 417 4.47 12.81 -19.03
CA PHE A 417 3.74 14.05 -18.97
C PHE A 417 4.22 15.02 -20.06
N ALA A 418 3.30 15.85 -20.55
CA ALA A 418 3.64 16.98 -21.41
C ALA A 418 3.34 18.26 -20.63
N LEU A 419 4.34 19.13 -20.48
CA LEU A 419 4.14 20.49 -19.96
C LEU A 419 4.24 21.46 -21.13
N LYS A 420 3.15 22.19 -21.39
CA LYS A 420 3.01 23.11 -22.53
C LYS A 420 2.70 24.52 -22.06
N GLY A 421 3.13 25.51 -22.83
CA GLY A 421 2.78 26.92 -22.65
C GLY A 421 3.99 27.83 -22.56
N PRO A 422 3.82 29.14 -22.79
CA PRO A 422 4.93 30.09 -22.88
C PRO A 422 5.77 30.18 -21.60
N ASP A 423 5.19 29.82 -20.44
CA ASP A 423 5.90 29.82 -19.16
C ASP A 423 6.42 28.43 -18.74
N ALA A 424 6.32 27.41 -19.60
CA ALA A 424 6.70 26.03 -19.27
C ALA A 424 8.18 25.90 -18.86
N LEU A 425 9.09 26.62 -19.55
CA LEU A 425 10.51 26.62 -19.17
C LEU A 425 10.71 27.26 -17.79
N THR A 426 10.04 28.38 -17.51
CA THR A 426 10.14 29.07 -16.22
C THR A 426 9.59 28.19 -15.10
N ALA A 427 8.48 27.50 -15.34
CA ALA A 427 7.90 26.56 -14.37
C ALA A 427 8.85 25.38 -14.11
N LEU A 428 9.41 24.73 -15.13
CA LEU A 428 10.31 23.60 -14.90
C LEU A 428 11.65 24.02 -14.30
N ASP A 429 12.19 25.18 -14.66
CA ASP A 429 13.41 25.71 -14.05
C ASP A 429 13.22 26.04 -12.57
N TRP A 430 12.00 26.38 -12.15
CA TRP A 430 11.64 26.54 -10.74
C TRP A 430 11.54 25.19 -10.01
N ILE A 431 10.94 24.18 -10.63
CA ILE A 431 10.64 22.89 -10.00
C ILE A 431 11.87 21.95 -10.00
N CYS A 432 12.69 21.99 -11.03
CA CYS A 432 13.82 21.08 -11.23
C CYS A 432 15.08 21.59 -10.53
N SER A 433 15.81 20.68 -9.89
CA SER A 433 17.12 20.98 -9.28
C SER A 433 18.27 21.09 -10.29
N ASN A 434 18.13 20.49 -11.49
CA ASN A 434 19.12 20.58 -12.55
C ASN A 434 18.71 21.60 -13.63
N ASN A 435 19.69 22.06 -14.41
CA ASN A 435 19.48 23.06 -15.44
C ASN A 435 18.71 22.50 -16.65
N VAL A 436 17.43 22.89 -16.75
CA VAL A 436 16.54 22.58 -17.89
C VAL A 436 16.50 23.70 -18.95
N ARG A 437 17.18 24.84 -18.73
CA ARG A 437 17.37 25.94 -19.70
C ARG A 437 18.39 25.59 -20.77
N ARG A 438 18.23 24.42 -21.39
CA ARG A 438 19.07 23.95 -22.49
C ARG A 438 18.33 24.13 -23.83
N PRO A 439 19.03 24.12 -24.98
CA PRO A 439 18.39 24.21 -26.28
C PRO A 439 17.35 23.10 -26.51
N VAL A 440 16.38 23.35 -27.39
CA VAL A 440 15.45 22.31 -27.88
C VAL A 440 16.25 21.10 -28.40
N GLY A 441 15.76 19.91 -28.10
CA GLY A 441 16.46 18.64 -28.34
C GLY A 441 17.39 18.21 -27.21
N SER A 442 17.40 18.90 -26.07
CA SER A 442 18.17 18.46 -24.89
C SER A 442 17.37 17.52 -23.99
N LEU A 443 18.04 16.50 -23.44
CA LEU A 443 17.58 15.72 -22.29
C LEU A 443 18.32 16.15 -21.03
N THR A 444 17.59 16.30 -19.95
CA THR A 444 18.12 16.60 -18.62
C THR A 444 17.53 15.60 -17.62
N TYR A 445 18.41 14.81 -17.00
CA TYR A 445 18.08 14.06 -15.79
C TYR A 445 18.11 15.00 -14.60
N THR A 446 17.06 15.01 -13.78
CA THR A 446 16.89 15.97 -12.69
C THR A 446 16.07 15.38 -11.55
N GLN A 447 16.32 15.87 -10.36
CA GLN A 447 15.47 15.65 -9.19
C GLN A 447 14.54 16.86 -9.01
N MET A 448 13.43 16.65 -8.32
CA MET A 448 12.56 17.70 -7.78
C MET A 448 12.58 17.57 -6.26
N LEU A 449 12.81 18.68 -5.57
CA LEU A 449 13.05 18.70 -4.13
C LEU A 449 11.91 19.40 -3.40
N ASN A 450 11.65 18.98 -2.17
CA ASN A 450 10.84 19.77 -1.24
C ASN A 450 11.65 20.93 -0.62
N ASP A 451 10.98 21.80 0.14
CA ASP A 451 11.59 22.97 0.77
C ASP A 451 12.69 22.63 1.80
N GLN A 452 12.75 21.38 2.26
CA GLN A 452 13.80 20.88 3.16
C GLN A 452 14.98 20.23 2.40
N GLY A 453 14.94 20.20 1.07
CA GLY A 453 15.95 19.55 0.22
C GLY A 453 15.80 18.03 0.11
N GLY A 454 14.70 17.45 0.60
CA GLY A 454 14.34 16.05 0.38
C GLY A 454 13.95 15.81 -1.07
N ILE A 455 14.31 14.64 -1.61
CA ILE A 455 14.01 14.26 -2.99
C ILE A 455 12.57 13.73 -3.06
N GLU A 456 11.72 14.42 -3.81
CA GLU A 456 10.32 14.07 -4.02
C GLU A 456 10.13 13.28 -5.32
N ALA A 457 10.87 13.67 -6.36
CA ALA A 457 10.85 12.97 -7.64
C ALA A 457 12.25 12.89 -8.25
N ASP A 458 12.47 11.84 -9.03
CA ASP A 458 13.66 11.63 -9.84
C ASP A 458 13.23 11.22 -11.25
N LEU A 459 13.52 12.08 -12.24
CA LEU A 459 12.91 11.97 -13.56
C LEU A 459 13.78 12.56 -14.67
N THR A 460 13.35 12.34 -15.91
CA THR A 460 14.00 12.89 -17.11
C THR A 460 13.09 13.88 -17.82
N VAL A 461 13.64 15.04 -18.18
CA VAL A 461 12.96 16.11 -18.92
C VAL A 461 13.61 16.23 -20.31
N ALA A 462 12.80 16.09 -21.35
CA ALA A 462 13.17 16.43 -22.72
C ALA A 462 12.57 17.78 -23.10
N ARG A 463 13.39 18.70 -23.60
CA ARG A 463 12.88 19.94 -24.20
C ARG A 463 12.56 19.69 -25.67
N VAL A 464 11.27 19.60 -26.01
CA VAL A 464 10.82 19.19 -27.35
C VAL A 464 10.46 20.38 -28.25
N ALA A 465 10.08 21.52 -27.66
CA ALA A 465 9.92 22.79 -28.35
C ALA A 465 10.32 23.95 -27.42
N ASP A 466 10.20 25.20 -27.89
CA ASP A 466 10.51 26.36 -27.07
C ASP A 466 9.60 26.46 -25.83
N ASP A 467 8.33 26.07 -25.99
CA ASP A 467 7.23 26.12 -25.03
C ASP A 467 6.64 24.74 -24.69
N GLU A 468 7.38 23.65 -24.97
CA GLU A 468 6.93 22.28 -24.69
C GLU A 468 8.06 21.38 -24.15
N PHE A 469 7.72 20.63 -23.09
CA PHE A 469 8.59 19.66 -22.45
C PHE A 469 7.89 18.32 -22.29
N TYR A 470 8.64 17.25 -22.50
CA TYR A 470 8.21 15.88 -22.27
C TYR A 470 8.94 15.31 -21.06
N ILE A 471 8.18 14.85 -20.08
CA ILE A 471 8.67 14.45 -18.75
C ILE A 471 8.40 12.96 -18.60
N VAL A 472 9.41 12.18 -18.20
CA VAL A 472 9.30 10.73 -17.99
C VAL A 472 9.72 10.37 -16.57
N THR A 473 8.84 9.65 -15.86
CA THR A 473 9.09 9.14 -14.51
C THR A 473 8.67 7.66 -14.37
N GLY A 474 8.99 7.05 -13.23
CA GLY A 474 8.71 5.67 -12.92
C GLY A 474 7.21 5.34 -12.94
N THR A 475 6.87 4.14 -13.41
CA THR A 475 5.47 3.66 -13.49
C THR A 475 4.72 3.78 -12.16
N GLY A 476 5.39 3.48 -11.04
CA GLY A 476 4.78 3.50 -9.71
C GLY A 476 4.54 4.90 -9.11
N PHE A 477 5.07 5.95 -9.74
CA PHE A 477 5.06 7.32 -9.23
C PHE A 477 4.16 8.25 -10.06
N ALA A 478 3.36 7.68 -10.98
CA ALA A 478 2.55 8.45 -11.92
C ALA A 478 1.66 9.49 -11.24
N SER A 479 0.88 9.08 -10.23
CA SER A 479 -0.01 9.99 -9.50
C SER A 479 0.76 10.98 -8.64
N HIS A 480 1.81 10.51 -7.95
CA HIS A 480 2.65 11.32 -7.07
C HIS A 480 3.32 12.47 -7.84
N ASP A 481 4.08 12.14 -8.88
CA ASP A 481 4.90 13.12 -9.60
C ASP A 481 4.03 14.07 -10.41
N PHE A 482 2.91 13.59 -10.96
CA PHE A 482 1.95 14.46 -11.63
C PHE A 482 1.37 15.51 -10.66
N ASP A 483 0.96 15.08 -9.47
CA ASP A 483 0.46 15.98 -8.44
C ASP A 483 1.55 16.96 -7.95
N TRP A 484 2.77 16.46 -7.73
CA TRP A 484 3.92 17.28 -7.32
C TRP A 484 4.20 18.38 -8.33
N ILE A 485 4.34 18.05 -9.62
CA ILE A 485 4.61 19.03 -10.68
C ILE A 485 3.45 20.03 -10.76
N ARG A 486 2.21 19.55 -10.80
CA ARG A 486 1.01 20.40 -10.92
C ARG A 486 0.90 21.42 -9.78
N ARG A 487 1.16 21.00 -8.53
CA ARG A 487 1.09 21.87 -7.35
C ARG A 487 2.19 22.93 -7.32
N ASN A 488 3.33 22.64 -7.94
CA ASN A 488 4.50 23.50 -7.92
C ASN A 488 4.66 24.37 -9.18
N ILE A 489 3.73 24.29 -10.15
CA ILE A 489 3.63 25.30 -11.21
C ILE A 489 3.34 26.65 -10.55
N PRO A 490 4.19 27.69 -10.75
CA PRO A 490 4.01 28.98 -10.11
C PRO A 490 2.62 29.58 -10.39
N SER A 491 1.99 30.14 -9.36
CA SER A 491 0.68 30.77 -9.48
C SER A 491 0.69 31.87 -10.54
N GLY A 492 -0.23 31.79 -11.51
CA GLY A 492 -0.36 32.74 -12.62
C GLY A 492 0.50 32.41 -13.85
N ALA A 493 1.36 31.38 -13.79
CA ALA A 493 2.09 30.93 -14.97
C ALA A 493 1.14 30.33 -16.02
N ASN A 494 1.36 30.69 -17.29
CA ASN A 494 0.69 30.05 -18.42
C ASN A 494 1.46 28.78 -18.83
N ALA A 495 1.29 27.73 -18.02
CA ALA A 495 1.80 26.40 -18.26
C ALA A 495 0.75 25.34 -17.87
N GLN A 496 0.52 24.35 -18.73
CA GLN A 496 -0.46 23.28 -18.52
C GLN A 496 0.21 21.92 -18.59
N LEU A 497 -0.03 21.09 -17.57
CA LEU A 497 0.50 19.74 -17.46
C LEU A 497 -0.56 18.72 -17.92
N PHE A 498 -0.16 17.79 -18.77
CA PHE A 498 -1.01 16.73 -19.31
C PHE A 498 -0.40 15.36 -19.05
N ASP A 499 -1.19 14.41 -18.54
CA ASP A 499 -0.79 13.00 -18.51
C ASP A 499 -1.00 12.40 -19.92
N VAL A 500 0.12 12.07 -20.57
CA VAL A 500 0.15 11.47 -21.90
C VAL A 500 0.63 10.02 -21.86
N THR A 501 0.64 9.40 -20.67
CA THR A 501 1.16 8.05 -20.43
C THR A 501 0.54 7.02 -21.36
N SER A 502 -0.78 7.08 -21.55
CA SER A 502 -1.50 6.11 -22.39
C SER A 502 -1.54 6.48 -23.88
N ALA A 503 -1.00 7.64 -24.25
CA ALA A 503 -0.94 8.08 -25.65
C ALA A 503 0.31 7.57 -26.38
N TYR A 504 1.34 7.12 -25.64
CA TYR A 504 2.63 6.74 -26.21
C TYR A 504 3.08 5.36 -25.74
N SER A 505 3.59 4.56 -26.68
CA SER A 505 4.41 3.38 -26.39
C SER A 505 5.88 3.76 -26.39
N VAL A 506 6.69 3.08 -25.57
CA VAL A 506 8.14 3.34 -25.50
C VAL A 506 8.88 2.02 -25.63
N LEU A 507 9.79 1.99 -26.58
CA LEU A 507 10.73 0.90 -26.77
C LEU A 507 12.14 1.42 -26.57
N THR A 508 12.89 0.73 -25.73
CA THR A 508 14.24 1.10 -25.36
C THR A 508 15.20 0.06 -25.91
N LEU A 509 16.01 0.44 -26.89
CA LEU A 509 17.03 -0.39 -27.49
C LEU A 509 18.38 -0.08 -26.85
N MET A 510 18.93 -1.03 -26.08
CA MET A 510 20.18 -0.85 -25.34
C MET A 510 21.22 -1.91 -25.74
N GLY A 511 22.49 -1.54 -25.72
CA GLY A 511 23.63 -2.43 -25.99
C GLY A 511 24.53 -1.94 -27.13
N PRO A 512 25.75 -2.50 -27.28
CA PRO A 512 26.72 -2.05 -28.27
C PRO A 512 26.22 -2.12 -29.73
N ALA A 513 25.30 -3.04 -30.05
CA ALA A 513 24.74 -3.17 -31.40
C ALA A 513 23.55 -2.23 -31.70
N SER A 514 23.07 -1.46 -30.71
CA SER A 514 21.87 -0.61 -30.80
C SER A 514 21.85 0.31 -32.01
N ARG A 515 22.91 1.10 -32.24
CA ARG A 515 23.02 2.00 -33.40
C ARG A 515 22.92 1.24 -34.72
N SER A 516 23.67 0.15 -34.85
CA SER A 516 23.66 -0.67 -36.08
C SER A 516 22.28 -1.22 -36.38
N ILE A 517 21.54 -1.66 -35.36
CA ILE A 517 20.18 -2.19 -35.52
C ILE A 517 19.24 -1.04 -35.93
N LEU A 518 19.24 0.07 -35.19
CA LEU A 518 18.32 1.18 -35.43
C LEU A 518 18.54 1.83 -36.80
N SER A 519 19.79 1.94 -37.27
CA SER A 519 20.13 2.43 -38.61
C SER A 519 19.52 1.60 -39.75
N THR A 520 19.09 0.36 -39.52
CA THR A 520 18.40 -0.43 -40.57
C THR A 520 16.96 -0.01 -40.81
N VAL A 521 16.38 0.77 -39.88
CA VAL A 521 14.95 1.15 -39.89
C VAL A 521 14.73 2.65 -39.77
N THR A 522 15.79 3.47 -39.83
CA THR A 522 15.70 4.93 -39.84
C THR A 522 16.64 5.55 -40.86
N ALA A 523 16.26 6.72 -41.38
CA ALA A 523 17.12 7.55 -42.23
C ALA A 523 17.91 8.60 -41.41
N ALA A 524 17.61 8.75 -40.11
CA ALA A 524 18.32 9.68 -39.24
C ALA A 524 19.79 9.27 -39.05
N ASP A 525 20.68 10.24 -38.95
CA ASP A 525 22.08 10.00 -38.61
C ASP A 525 22.21 9.75 -37.10
N LEU A 526 22.59 8.51 -36.75
CA LEU A 526 22.76 8.05 -35.38
C LEU A 526 24.23 8.10 -34.92
N SER A 527 25.13 8.73 -35.69
CA SER A 527 26.51 8.97 -35.30
C SER A 527 26.60 9.73 -33.97
N ASN A 528 27.76 9.67 -33.33
CA ASN A 528 27.95 10.29 -32.02
C ASN A 528 27.90 11.82 -32.11
N GLU A 529 28.29 12.37 -33.26
CA GLU A 529 28.27 13.78 -33.58
C GLU A 529 26.85 14.29 -33.87
N ALA A 530 26.05 13.53 -34.63
CA ALA A 530 24.68 13.92 -34.98
C ALA A 530 23.66 13.65 -33.85
N PHE A 531 23.86 12.58 -33.07
CA PHE A 531 22.99 12.22 -31.95
C PHE A 531 23.82 11.91 -30.68
N PRO A 532 24.37 12.95 -30.03
CA PRO A 532 25.18 12.80 -28.83
C PRO A 532 24.35 12.39 -27.62
N PHE A 533 25.02 11.85 -26.60
CA PHE A 533 24.37 11.50 -25.33
C PHE A 533 23.63 12.68 -24.70
N GLY A 534 22.47 12.42 -24.11
CA GLY A 534 21.65 13.46 -23.46
C GLY A 534 20.94 14.37 -24.46
N THR A 535 20.60 13.87 -25.65
CA THR A 535 19.81 14.59 -26.65
C THR A 535 18.58 13.82 -27.11
N PHE A 536 17.66 14.55 -27.71
CA PHE A 536 16.34 14.12 -28.16
C PHE A 536 16.10 14.63 -29.58
N GLN A 537 15.47 13.81 -30.41
CA GLN A 537 15.09 14.11 -31.79
C GLN A 537 13.67 13.57 -32.04
N THR A 538 12.90 14.28 -32.86
CA THR A 538 11.52 13.94 -33.28
C THR A 538 11.43 13.78 -34.78
#